data_AF-S7HTE1-F1
#
_entry.id   AF-S7HTE1-F1
#
_cell.length_a   1.000
_cell.length_b   1.000
_cell.length_c   1.000
_cell.angle_alpha   90.00
_cell.angle_beta   90.00
_cell.angle_gamma   90.00
#
_symmetry.space_group_name_H-M   'P 1'
#
loop_
_entity.id
_entity.type
_entity.pdbx_description
1 polymer ?
#
loop_
_entity_poly.entity_id
_entity_poly.type
_entity_poly.pdbx_seq_one_letter_code
_entity_poly.pdbx_strand_id
1 'polypeptide(L)' 'MIDMSMERVRAVIDKACQDGKSYATIEKSGDAAVDDAVAQTIDSMGYKVAINPQEILISWF' A
#
# COMPACT_ATOMS: atom_id res chain seq x y z
N MET A 1 -3.68 -9.23 17.32
CA MET A 1 -4.54 -8.08 16.98
C MET A 1 -3.71 -7.03 16.25
N ILE A 2 -3.20 -7.38 15.06
CA ILE A 2 -2.83 -6.52 13.91
C ILE A 2 -2.77 -7.52 12.74
N ASP A 3 -3.93 -7.90 12.19
CA ASP A 3 -3.98 -8.66 10.93
C ASP A 3 -4.58 -7.81 9.79
N MET A 4 -4.90 -6.54 10.07
CA MET A 4 -5.68 -5.69 9.16
C MET A 4 -4.80 -4.80 8.26
N SER A 5 -3.52 -5.13 8.09
CA SER A 5 -2.57 -4.29 7.35
C SER A 5 -2.01 -4.97 6.10
N MET A 6 -1.51 -6.20 6.18
CA MET A 6 -0.87 -6.87 5.04
C MET A 6 -1.87 -7.46 4.05
N GLU A 7 -2.92 -8.13 4.52
CA GLU A 7 -3.93 -8.75 3.65
C GLU A 7 -4.62 -7.70 2.78
N ARG A 8 -4.91 -6.52 3.36
CA ARG A 8 -5.54 -5.42 2.65
C ARG A 8 -4.62 -4.80 1.60
N VAL A 9 -3.35 -4.54 1.94
CA VAL A 9 -2.34 -4.03 1.00
C VAL A 9 -2.19 -4.99 -0.17
N ARG A 10 -2.05 -6.29 0.11
CA ARG A 10 -1.90 -7.32 -0.90
C ARG A 10 -3.14 -7.45 -1.78
N ALA A 11 -4.34 -7.39 -1.21
CA ALA A 11 -5.59 -7.40 -1.96
C ALA A 11 -5.73 -6.19 -2.89
N VAL A 12 -5.30 -5.00 -2.46
CA VAL A 12 -5.32 -3.80 -3.30
C VAL A 12 -4.32 -3.91 -4.46
N ILE A 13 -3.09 -4.37 -4.20
CA ILE A 13 -2.08 -4.60 -5.24
C ILE A 13 -2.54 -5.67 -6.23
N ASP A 14 -3.06 -6.80 -5.73
CA ASP A 14 -3.56 -7.89 -6.58
C ASP A 14 -4.70 -7.42 -7.49
N LYS A 15 -5.65 -6.67 -6.92
CA LYS A 15 -6.75 -6.09 -7.70
C LYS A 15 -6.26 -5.09 -8.75
N ALA A 16 -5.31 -4.23 -8.41
CA ALA A 16 -4.74 -3.29 -9.37
C ALA A 16 -3.97 -4.02 -10.50
N CYS A 17 -3.26 -5.10 -10.17
CA CYS A 17 -2.60 -5.96 -11.15
C CYS A 17 -3.61 -6.64 -12.08
N GLN A 18 -4.70 -7.18 -11.53
CA GLN A 18 -5.81 -7.74 -12.31
C GLN A 18 -6.48 -6.72 -13.25
N ASP A 19 -6.55 -5.46 -12.82
CA ASP A 19 -7.07 -4.33 -13.60
C ASP A 19 -6.08 -3.87 -14.69
N GLY A 20 -4.88 -4.46 -14.76
CA GLY A 20 -3.82 -4.11 -15.71
C GLY A 20 -3.06 -2.82 -15.35
N LYS A 21 -3.08 -2.40 -14.08
CA LYS A 21 -2.39 -1.20 -13.60
C LYS A 21 -0.99 -1.54 -13.10
N SER A 22 -0.06 -0.60 -13.28
CA SER A 22 1.30 -0.64 -12.71
C SER A 22 1.41 0.08 -11.36
N TYR A 23 0.26 0.43 -10.78
CA TYR A 23 0.18 1.12 -9.50
C TYR A 23 -1.15 0.85 -8.79
N ALA A 24 -1.13 0.97 -7.48
CA ALA A 24 -2.26 0.94 -6.57
C ALA A 24 -2.24 2.18 -5.66
N THR A 25 -3.43 2.56 -5.18
CA THR A 25 -3.57 3.58 -4.15
C THR A 25 -4.30 2.98 -2.95
N ILE A 26 -3.81 3.31 -1.76
CA ILE A 26 -4.40 2.92 -0.48
C ILE A 26 -4.78 4.22 0.24
N GLU A 27 -6.05 4.33 0.60
CA GLU A 27 -6.51 5.42 1.45
C GLU A 27 -5.84 5.33 2.82
N LYS A 28 -5.39 6.46 3.36
CA LYS A 28 -4.71 6.50 4.66
C LYS A 28 -5.65 6.00 5.74
N SER A 29 -5.09 5.29 6.72
CA SER A 29 -5.87 4.88 7.88
C SER A 29 -6.20 6.06 8.81
N GLY A 30 -5.50 7.19 8.64
CA GLY A 30 -5.58 8.36 9.53
C GLY A 30 -4.66 8.25 10.75
N ASP A 31 -4.03 7.09 10.93
CA ASP A 31 -3.00 6.85 11.94
C ASP A 31 -1.62 6.81 11.27
N ALA A 32 -0.79 7.80 11.60
CA ALA A 32 0.52 7.96 10.97
C ALA A 32 1.44 6.75 11.20
N ALA A 33 1.33 6.05 12.34
CA ALA A 33 2.16 4.88 12.63
C ALA A 33 1.73 3.69 11.77
N VAL A 34 0.43 3.52 11.55
CA VAL A 34 -0.10 2.50 10.64
C VAL A 34 0.30 2.79 9.20
N ASP A 35 0.15 4.03 8.74
CA ASP A 35 0.49 4.44 7.39
C ASP A 35 2.00 4.25 7.09
N ASP A 36 2.86 4.58 8.05
CA ASP A 36 4.32 4.40 7.93
C ASP A 36 4.71 2.92 7.93
N ALA A 37 4.12 2.10 8.81
CA ALA A 37 4.35 0.66 8.83
C ALA A 37 3.90 -0.03 7.53
N VAL A 38 2.79 0.41 6.96
CA VAL A 38 2.32 -0.05 5.64
C VAL A 38 3.34 0.31 4.57
N ALA A 39 3.82 1.55 4.54
CA ALA A 39 4.80 1.99 3.55
C ALA A 39 6.13 1.22 3.66
N GLN A 40 6.68 1.05 4.86
CA GLN A 40 7.89 0.26 5.08
C GLN A 40 7.72 -1.20 4.64
N THR A 41 6.54 -1.77 4.87
CA THR A 41 6.22 -3.14 4.45
C THR A 41 6.24 -3.27 2.93
N ILE A 42 5.64 -2.31 2.23
CA ILE A 42 5.58 -2.27 0.77
C ILE A 42 6.98 -2.11 0.18
N ASP A 43 7.78 -1.20 0.74
CA ASP A 43 9.19 -0.99 0.37
C ASP A 43 10.02 -2.26 0.56
N SER A 44 9.84 -2.95 1.70
CA SER A 44 10.51 -4.23 1.99
C SER A 44 10.12 -5.37 1.03
N MET A 45 8.97 -5.29 0.38
CA MET A 45 8.54 -6.23 -0.66
C MET A 45 9.15 -5.93 -2.04
N GLY A 46 9.93 -4.84 -2.17
CA GLY A 46 10.55 -4.40 -3.42
C GLY A 46 9.65 -3.51 -4.28
N TYR A 47 8.53 -3.04 -3.74
CA TYR A 47 7.65 -2.10 -4.41
C TYR A 47 8.06 -0.66 -4.10
N LYS A 48 7.81 0.27 -5.03
CA LYS A 48 8.02 1.70 -4.77
C LYS A 48 6.80 2.27 -4.08
N VAL A 49 6.99 2.91 -2.93
CA VAL A 49 5.92 3.57 -2.18
C VAL A 49 6.13 5.08 -2.13
N ALA A 50 5.04 5.84 -2.23
CA ALA A 50 5.01 7.28 -2.02
C ALA A 50 3.81 7.63 -1.13
N ILE A 51 4.06 8.36 -0.03
CA ILE A 51 3.00 8.81 0.86
C ILE A 51 2.60 10.23 0.48
N ASN A 52 1.37 10.40 0.02
CA ASN A 52 0.74 11.70 -0.18
C ASN A 52 -0.07 12.11 1.06
N PRO A 53 -0.45 13.40 1.17
CA PRO A 53 -1.31 13.86 2.27
C PRO A 53 -2.66 13.15 2.33
N GLN A 54 -3.18 12.68 1.19
CA GLN A 54 -4.49 12.04 1.08
C GLN A 54 -4.44 10.50 1.04
N GLU A 55 -3.36 9.92 0.48
CA GLU A 55 -3.30 8.49 0.15
C GLU A 55 -1.85 7.98 0.03
N ILE A 56 -1.68 6.66 0.14
CA ILE A 56 -0.41 5.96 -0.07
C ILE A 56 -0.43 5.35 -1.46
N LEU A 57 0.53 5.75 -2.28
CA LEU A 57 0.69 5.29 -3.66
C LEU A 57 1.74 4.20 -3.72
N ILE A 58 1.41 3.10 -4.39
CA ILE A 58 2.24 1.90 -4.53
C ILE A 58 2.45 1.68 -6.01
N SER A 59 3.67 1.49 -6.46
CA SER A 59 3.97 1.21 -7.86
C SER A 59 4.97 0.06 -7.99
N TRP A 60 4.75 -0.74 -9.03
CA TRP A 60 5.62 -1.84 -9.45
C TRP A 60 5.88 -1.69 -10.95
N PHE A 61 7.15 -1.58 -11.30
CA PHE A 61 7.67 -1.51 -12.67
C PHE A 61 8.53 -2.73 -12.93
#